data_AF-A0A257NG42-F1
#
_entry.id   AF-A0A257NG42-F1
#
_cell.length_a   1.000
_cell.length_b   1.000
_cell.length_c   1.000
_cell.angle_alpha   90.00
_cell.angle_beta   90.00
_cell.angle_gamma   90.00
#
_symmetry.space_group_name_H-M   'P 1'
#
loop_
_entity.id
_entity.type
_entity.pdbx_description
1 polymer ?
#
loop_
_entity_poly.entity_id
_entity_poly.type
_entity_poly.pdbx_seq_one_letter_code
_entity_poly.pdbx_strand_id
1 'polypeptide(L)'
;VGGIEAEAVMLDQPIYMLIPDVVGIKLTGRLPPGVTATDLVLRITELCREFGVVGKFVEFYGHGLAHLSIPDRATISNMAPEQGSTVSFFPVDDETLKYMRLTGRSPEQIELTERYSKEQGLFRTDDTPYPEFTQIMEIDLGSIEPALAGPKRPQDRIPLSQVGPTYRKTLTVPLGNKGMGLSEQDLERSGIVFSKGSSETITHGAVVIAAITSCTNTSNPTVMLGAGLVAKKP
;
A
#
# COMPACT_ATOMS: atom_id res chain seq x y z
N VAL A 1 -6.32 11.73 12.75
CA VAL A 1 -6.65 12.83 13.68
C VAL A 1 -5.72 12.78 14.86
N GLY A 2 -5.42 13.93 15.48
CA GLY A 2 -4.66 13.97 16.74
C GLY A 2 -5.50 13.49 17.93
N GLY A 3 -4.87 13.23 19.07
CA GLY A 3 -5.58 12.78 20.28
C GLY A 3 -6.67 13.74 20.74
N ILE A 4 -6.40 15.04 20.70
CA ILE A 4 -7.35 16.09 21.10
C ILE A 4 -8.59 16.13 20.18
N GLU A 5 -8.40 15.95 18.86
CA GLU A 5 -9.51 15.88 17.91
C GLU A 5 -10.38 14.65 18.17
N ALA A 6 -9.76 13.51 18.52
CA ALA A 6 -10.50 12.30 18.88
C ALA A 6 -11.31 12.49 20.17
N GLU A 7 -10.73 13.11 21.20
CA GLU A 7 -11.43 13.44 22.45
C GLU A 7 -12.60 14.39 22.21
N ALA A 8 -12.44 15.40 21.33
CA ALA A 8 -13.51 16.31 20.97
C ALA A 8 -14.69 15.56 20.32
N VAL A 9 -14.43 14.62 19.40
CA VAL A 9 -15.47 13.77 18.78
C VAL A 9 -16.15 12.88 19.82
N MET A 10 -15.42 12.36 20.81
CA MET A 10 -16.01 11.61 21.92
C MET A 10 -16.95 12.46 22.80
N LEU A 11 -16.80 13.78 22.76
CA LEU A 11 -17.65 14.76 23.43
C LEU A 11 -18.68 15.39 22.46
N ASP A 12 -19.05 14.67 21.41
CA ASP A 12 -20.03 15.06 20.38
C ASP A 12 -19.66 16.31 19.57
N GLN A 13 -18.39 16.74 19.59
CA GLN A 13 -17.94 17.82 18.73
C GLN A 13 -17.72 17.30 17.29
N PRO A 14 -18.34 17.91 16.27
CA PRO A 14 -18.11 17.52 14.89
C PRO A 14 -16.68 17.83 14.45
N ILE A 15 -16.17 17.04 13.50
CA ILE A 15 -14.91 17.34 12.81
C ILE A 15 -15.16 18.47 11.83
N TYR A 16 -14.40 19.55 11.95
CA TYR A 16 -14.41 20.65 10.98
C TYR A 16 -13.33 20.41 9.94
N MET A 17 -13.74 20.30 8.68
CA MET A 17 -12.81 20.19 7.55
C MET A 17 -13.36 20.98 6.35
N LEU A 18 -12.46 21.49 5.51
CA LEU A 18 -12.85 22.01 4.21
C LEU A 18 -13.40 20.86 3.36
N ILE A 19 -14.42 21.14 2.54
CA ILE A 19 -14.91 20.16 1.56
C ILE A 19 -13.73 19.81 0.65
N PRO A 20 -13.27 18.54 0.66
CA PRO A 20 -12.07 18.16 -0.05
C PRO A 20 -12.36 17.93 -1.54
N ASP A 21 -11.37 18.22 -2.39
CA ASP A 21 -11.35 17.64 -3.73
C ASP A 21 -11.26 16.11 -3.64
N VAL A 22 -11.86 15.42 -4.62
CA VAL A 22 -11.79 13.95 -4.72
C VAL A 22 -11.06 13.57 -5.99
N VAL A 23 -9.94 12.86 -5.83
CA VAL A 23 -9.18 12.26 -6.93
C VAL A 23 -9.66 10.83 -7.14
N GLY A 24 -10.27 10.58 -8.29
CA GLY A 24 -10.69 9.24 -8.70
C GLY A 24 -9.51 8.45 -9.26
N ILE A 25 -9.20 7.29 -8.67
CA ILE A 25 -8.22 6.36 -9.22
C ILE A 25 -8.95 5.17 -9.86
N LYS A 26 -8.95 5.15 -11.19
CA LYS A 26 -9.56 4.08 -11.98
C LYS A 26 -8.61 2.90 -12.10
N LEU A 27 -9.00 1.76 -11.55
CA LEU A 27 -8.27 0.52 -11.69
C LEU A 27 -8.86 -0.30 -12.84
N THR A 28 -7.99 -0.76 -13.73
CA THR A 28 -8.33 -1.62 -14.88
C THR A 28 -7.41 -2.83 -14.93
N GLY A 29 -7.76 -3.85 -15.73
CA GLY A 29 -6.93 -5.06 -15.84
C GLY A 29 -6.89 -5.88 -14.55
N ARG A 30 -5.85 -6.73 -14.41
CA ARG A 30 -5.65 -7.61 -13.26
C ARG A 30 -4.17 -7.73 -12.94
N LEU A 31 -3.84 -7.83 -11.64
CA LEU A 31 -2.45 -8.04 -11.20
C LEU A 31 -1.85 -9.32 -11.82
N PRO A 32 -0.64 -9.24 -12.40
CA PRO A 32 0.05 -10.42 -12.91
C PRO A 32 0.38 -11.44 -11.81
N PRO A 33 0.59 -12.73 -12.17
CA PRO A 33 1.07 -13.73 -11.21
C PRO A 33 2.40 -13.32 -10.57
N GLY A 34 2.51 -13.48 -9.25
CA GLY A 34 3.70 -13.11 -8.48
C GLY A 34 3.73 -11.64 -8.04
N VAL A 35 2.79 -10.82 -8.50
CA VAL A 35 2.59 -9.44 -8.03
C VAL A 35 1.62 -9.45 -6.86
N THR A 36 1.91 -8.64 -5.85
CA THR A 36 1.18 -8.57 -4.58
C THR A 36 0.49 -7.23 -4.39
N ALA A 37 -0.40 -7.15 -3.38
CA ALA A 37 -0.98 -5.88 -2.95
C ALA A 37 0.10 -4.87 -2.50
N THR A 38 1.22 -5.35 -1.96
CA THR A 38 2.37 -4.52 -1.59
C THR A 38 2.96 -3.80 -2.80
N ASP A 39 3.14 -4.51 -3.92
CA ASP A 39 3.68 -3.92 -5.15
C ASP A 39 2.74 -2.85 -5.72
N LEU A 40 1.43 -3.14 -5.70
CA LEU A 40 0.39 -2.20 -6.13
C LEU A 40 0.37 -0.94 -5.26
N VAL A 41 0.37 -1.07 -3.93
CA VAL A 41 0.32 0.10 -3.05
C VAL A 41 1.58 0.97 -3.18
N LEU A 42 2.76 0.38 -3.41
CA LEU A 42 3.98 1.15 -3.65
C LEU A 42 3.87 1.97 -4.94
N ARG A 43 3.31 1.39 -6.01
CA ARG A 43 3.07 2.11 -7.27
C ARG A 43 2.03 3.20 -7.12
N ILE A 44 0.93 2.95 -6.41
CA ILE A 44 -0.08 3.97 -6.10
C ILE A 44 0.54 5.11 -5.27
N THR A 45 1.36 4.78 -4.28
CA THR A 45 2.04 5.77 -3.42
C THR A 45 2.98 6.68 -4.20
N GLU A 46 3.79 6.10 -5.09
CA GLU A 46 4.65 6.85 -6.02
C GLU A 46 3.81 7.82 -6.88
N LEU A 47 2.79 7.30 -7.57
CA LEU A 47 1.95 8.09 -8.47
C LEU A 47 1.17 9.19 -7.73
N CYS A 48 0.59 8.90 -6.57
CA CYS A 48 -0.13 9.89 -5.76
C CYS A 48 0.79 11.03 -5.28
N ARG A 49 2.06 10.72 -4.97
CA ARG A 49 3.04 11.74 -4.58
C ARG A 49 3.48 12.59 -5.76
N GLU A 50 3.65 11.99 -6.94
CA GLU A 50 3.92 12.73 -8.19
C GLU A 50 2.73 13.61 -8.59
N PHE A 51 1.51 13.10 -8.46
CA PHE A 51 0.28 13.80 -8.82
C PHE A 51 -0.09 14.93 -7.85
N GLY A 52 0.23 14.77 -6.56
CA GLY A 52 -0.06 15.76 -5.53
C GLY A 52 -1.48 15.68 -4.98
N VAL A 53 -1.73 14.66 -4.14
CA VAL A 53 -3.04 14.43 -3.49
C VAL A 53 -3.13 14.94 -2.05
N VAL A 54 -2.19 15.81 -1.62
CA VAL A 54 -2.13 16.31 -0.24
C VAL A 54 -3.40 17.08 0.14
N GLY A 55 -4.06 16.65 1.21
CA GLY A 55 -5.30 17.26 1.71
C GLY A 55 -6.56 16.87 0.93
N LYS A 56 -6.43 16.04 -0.12
CA LYS A 56 -7.55 15.56 -0.94
C LYS A 56 -8.02 14.19 -0.48
N PHE A 57 -9.22 13.82 -0.91
CA PHE A 57 -9.68 12.44 -0.85
C PHE A 57 -9.23 11.70 -2.11
N VAL A 58 -8.94 10.41 -1.95
CA VAL A 58 -8.71 9.49 -3.05
C VAL A 58 -9.83 8.46 -3.00
N GLU A 59 -10.50 8.25 -4.12
CA GLU A 59 -11.54 7.22 -4.26
C GLU A 59 -11.19 6.26 -5.39
N PHE A 60 -11.21 4.96 -5.11
CA PHE A 60 -10.89 3.92 -6.07
C PHE A 60 -12.14 3.43 -6.78
N TYR A 61 -12.08 3.34 -8.12
CA TYR A 61 -13.21 2.90 -8.95
C TYR A 61 -12.75 2.12 -10.19
N GLY A 62 -13.68 1.66 -11.02
CA GLY A 62 -13.40 0.87 -12.22
C GLY A 62 -13.39 -0.64 -11.99
N HIS A 63 -13.37 -1.42 -13.09
CA HIS A 63 -13.54 -2.87 -13.07
C HIS A 63 -12.40 -3.64 -12.37
N GLY A 64 -11.21 -3.04 -12.24
CA GLY A 64 -10.10 -3.65 -11.51
C GLY A 64 -10.41 -3.94 -10.04
N LEU A 65 -11.36 -3.24 -9.42
CA LEU A 65 -11.76 -3.47 -8.02
C LEU A 65 -12.36 -4.86 -7.80
N ALA A 66 -13.03 -5.43 -8.81
CA ALA A 66 -13.61 -6.78 -8.75
C ALA A 66 -12.53 -7.88 -8.57
N HIS A 67 -11.26 -7.54 -8.78
CA HIS A 67 -10.13 -8.45 -8.64
C HIS A 67 -9.30 -8.22 -7.38
N LEU A 68 -9.69 -7.27 -6.52
CA LEU A 68 -8.99 -6.95 -5.27
C LEU A 68 -9.82 -7.39 -4.07
N SER A 69 -9.23 -8.22 -3.21
CA SER A 69 -9.84 -8.65 -1.95
C SER A 69 -9.86 -7.49 -0.93
N ILE A 70 -10.69 -7.59 0.12
CA ILE A 70 -10.69 -6.57 1.18
C ILE A 70 -9.31 -6.39 1.83
N PRO A 71 -8.52 -7.45 2.12
CA PRO A 71 -7.16 -7.26 2.59
C PRO A 71 -6.26 -6.50 1.61
N ASP A 72 -6.40 -6.69 0.30
CA ASP A 72 -5.62 -5.92 -0.69
C ASP A 72 -6.02 -4.44 -0.67
N ARG A 73 -7.33 -4.16 -0.63
CA ARG A 73 -7.87 -2.79 -0.51
C ARG A 73 -7.41 -2.12 0.79
N ALA A 74 -7.40 -2.86 1.89
CA ALA A 74 -6.93 -2.38 3.18
C ALA A 74 -5.41 -2.07 3.17
N THR A 75 -4.58 -2.90 2.52
CA THR A 75 -3.16 -2.61 2.28
C THR A 75 -3.00 -1.27 1.56
N ILE A 76 -3.80 -1.01 0.52
CA ILE A 76 -3.76 0.24 -0.26
C ILE A 76 -4.21 1.43 0.60
N SER A 77 -5.36 1.32 1.26
CA SER A 77 -5.92 2.40 2.09
C SER A 77 -5.08 2.72 3.32
N ASN A 78 -4.37 1.74 3.88
CA ASN A 78 -3.49 1.93 5.03
C ASN A 78 -2.36 2.92 4.72
N MET A 79 -1.89 2.97 3.46
CA MET A 79 -0.84 3.89 3.03
C MET A 79 -1.36 5.26 2.57
N ALA A 80 -2.60 5.64 2.91
CA ALA A 80 -3.12 6.97 2.64
C ALA A 80 -2.19 8.11 3.14
N PRO A 81 -1.60 8.04 4.36
CA PRO A 81 -0.65 9.06 4.82
C PRO A 81 0.61 9.13 3.94
N GLU A 82 1.14 7.98 3.50
CA GLU A 82 2.29 7.87 2.63
C GLU A 82 1.99 8.38 1.21
N GLN A 83 0.77 8.22 0.70
CA GLN A 83 0.29 8.82 -0.55
C GLN A 83 0.11 10.34 -0.41
N GLY A 84 -0.26 10.81 0.78
CA GLY A 84 -0.58 12.20 1.11
C GLY A 84 -2.08 12.50 1.16
N SER A 85 -2.95 11.55 0.81
CA SER A 85 -4.40 11.71 0.87
C SER A 85 -4.91 11.73 2.31
N THR A 86 -5.96 12.51 2.57
CA THR A 86 -6.65 12.49 3.87
C THR A 86 -7.39 11.16 4.08
N VAL A 87 -7.98 10.62 3.00
CA VAL A 87 -8.70 9.34 2.97
C VAL A 87 -8.39 8.64 1.65
N SER A 88 -8.23 7.32 1.71
CA SER A 88 -8.23 6.41 0.56
C SER A 88 -9.43 5.49 0.65
N PHE A 89 -10.46 5.74 -0.16
CA PHE A 89 -11.77 5.15 -0.06
C PHE A 89 -12.01 4.08 -1.13
N PHE A 90 -12.46 2.91 -0.69
CA PHE A 90 -13.06 1.88 -1.55
C PHE A 90 -14.54 1.74 -1.17
N PRO A 91 -15.47 1.80 -2.14
CA PRO A 91 -16.89 1.69 -1.84
C PRO A 91 -17.25 0.27 -1.36
N VAL A 92 -18.37 0.18 -0.63
CA VAL A 92 -18.95 -1.10 -0.21
C VAL A 92 -19.47 -1.84 -1.43
N ASP A 93 -19.13 -3.12 -1.54
CA ASP A 93 -19.54 -4.02 -2.63
C ASP A 93 -19.69 -5.46 -2.13
N ASP A 94 -19.93 -6.40 -3.05
CA ASP A 94 -20.05 -7.82 -2.73
C ASP A 94 -18.82 -8.41 -2.03
N GLU A 95 -17.62 -7.93 -2.35
CA GLU A 95 -16.39 -8.39 -1.70
C GLU A 95 -16.33 -7.95 -0.23
N THR A 96 -16.88 -6.77 0.08
CA THR A 96 -17.08 -6.31 1.46
C THR A 96 -17.97 -7.28 2.24
N LEU A 97 -19.13 -7.67 1.68
CA LEU A 97 -20.06 -8.60 2.32
C LEU A 97 -19.47 -10.00 2.49
N LYS A 98 -18.72 -10.49 1.50
CA LYS A 98 -17.97 -11.75 1.59
C LYS A 98 -16.96 -11.71 2.73
N TYR A 99 -16.22 -10.61 2.87
CA TYR A 99 -15.24 -10.46 3.94
C TYR A 99 -15.90 -10.34 5.32
N MET A 100 -17.04 -9.65 5.44
CA MET A 100 -17.81 -9.63 6.69
C MET A 100 -18.23 -11.04 7.11
N ARG A 101 -18.71 -11.85 6.15
CA ARG A 101 -19.05 -13.27 6.40
C ARG A 101 -17.82 -14.08 6.81
N LEU A 102 -16.72 -13.95 6.07
CA LEU A 102 -15.45 -14.63 6.35
C LEU A 102 -14.95 -14.34 7.77
N THR A 103 -15.13 -13.09 8.22
CA THR A 103 -14.68 -12.62 9.53
C THR A 103 -15.75 -12.75 10.63
N GLY A 104 -16.78 -13.59 10.40
CA GLY A 104 -17.72 -14.04 11.42
C GLY A 104 -18.80 -13.04 11.83
N ARG A 105 -19.10 -12.02 11.01
CA ARG A 105 -20.24 -11.12 11.26
C ARG A 105 -21.55 -11.90 11.10
N SER A 106 -22.56 -11.53 11.89
CA SER A 106 -23.85 -12.24 11.86
C SER A 106 -24.58 -12.03 10.52
N PRO A 107 -25.42 -12.99 10.09
CA PRO A 107 -26.24 -12.82 8.89
C PRO A 107 -27.08 -11.55 8.89
N GLU A 108 -27.66 -11.20 10.05
CA GLU A 108 -28.51 -10.01 10.22
C GLU A 108 -27.72 -8.72 10.01
N GLN A 109 -26.47 -8.66 10.51
CA GLN A 109 -25.60 -7.50 10.30
C GLN A 109 -25.21 -7.36 8.83
N ILE A 110 -24.90 -8.46 8.15
CA ILE A 110 -24.53 -8.45 6.73
C ILE A 110 -25.72 -7.98 5.87
N GLU A 111 -26.92 -8.52 6.13
CA GLU A 111 -28.15 -8.10 5.44
C GLU A 111 -28.44 -6.62 5.68
N LEU A 112 -28.30 -6.14 6.92
CA LEU A 112 -28.50 -4.73 7.24
C LEU A 112 -27.50 -3.85 6.47
N THR A 113 -26.21 -4.21 6.47
CA THR A 113 -25.18 -3.45 5.74
C THR A 113 -25.46 -3.41 4.24
N GLU A 114 -25.81 -4.55 3.63
CA GLU A 114 -26.16 -4.62 2.22
C GLU A 114 -27.37 -3.75 1.89
N ARG A 115 -28.49 -3.95 2.60
CA ARG A 115 -29.73 -3.21 2.37
C ARG A 115 -29.53 -1.72 2.56
N TYR A 116 -28.92 -1.32 3.69
CA TYR A 116 -28.65 0.10 3.96
C TYR A 116 -27.79 0.73 2.86
N SER A 117 -26.70 0.08 2.48
CA SER A 117 -25.80 0.62 1.45
C SER A 117 -26.50 0.75 0.10
N LYS A 118 -27.37 -0.20 -0.27
CA LYS A 118 -28.16 -0.12 -1.51
C LYS A 118 -29.20 1.01 -1.48
N GLU A 119 -29.97 1.11 -0.40
CA GLU A 119 -30.99 2.16 -0.23
C GLU A 119 -30.38 3.57 -0.20
N GLN A 120 -29.15 3.71 0.30
CA GLN A 120 -28.42 4.98 0.33
C GLN A 120 -27.62 5.26 -0.95
N GLY A 121 -27.62 4.37 -1.94
CA GLY A 121 -26.81 4.52 -3.15
C GLY A 121 -25.29 4.42 -2.93
N LEU A 122 -24.86 3.78 -1.83
CA LEU A 122 -23.46 3.59 -1.44
C LEU A 122 -22.89 2.23 -1.89
N PHE A 123 -23.75 1.32 -2.34
CA PHE A 123 -23.36 -0.03 -2.76
C PHE A 123 -22.90 -0.03 -4.22
N ARG A 124 -21.62 -0.34 -4.45
CA ARG A 124 -21.00 -0.39 -5.77
C ARG A 124 -21.18 -1.76 -6.43
N THR A 125 -21.58 -1.75 -7.68
CA THR A 125 -21.54 -2.87 -8.64
C THR A 125 -20.69 -2.46 -9.85
N ASP A 126 -20.42 -3.39 -10.77
CA ASP A 126 -19.72 -3.05 -12.02
C ASP A 126 -20.58 -2.23 -12.99
N ASP A 127 -21.89 -2.20 -12.79
CA ASP A 127 -22.84 -1.38 -13.54
C ASP A 127 -23.08 0.00 -12.90
N THR A 128 -22.56 0.24 -11.70
CA THR A 128 -22.70 1.54 -11.02
C THR A 128 -22.03 2.64 -11.85
N PRO A 129 -22.75 3.72 -12.21
CA PRO A 129 -22.15 4.87 -12.88
C PRO A 129 -20.97 5.42 -12.07
N TYR A 130 -19.90 5.81 -12.76
CA TYR A 130 -18.74 6.37 -12.08
C TYR A 130 -19.07 7.75 -11.51
N PRO A 131 -18.67 8.05 -10.26
CA PRO A 131 -18.81 9.39 -9.71
C PRO A 131 -18.08 10.45 -10.54
N GLU A 132 -18.51 11.70 -10.42
CA GLU A 132 -17.79 12.84 -10.96
C GLU A 132 -16.66 13.22 -9.99
N PHE A 133 -15.42 13.02 -10.41
CA PHE A 133 -14.23 13.33 -9.62
C PHE A 133 -13.63 14.67 -10.03
N THR A 134 -13.02 15.39 -9.08
CA THR A 134 -12.30 16.63 -9.38
C THR A 134 -11.16 16.37 -10.37
N GLN A 135 -10.47 15.24 -10.18
CA GLN A 135 -9.39 14.80 -11.04
C GLN A 135 -9.39 13.28 -11.16
N ILE A 136 -8.85 12.75 -12.26
CA ILE A 136 -8.83 11.31 -12.52
C ILE A 136 -7.39 10.86 -12.79
N MET A 137 -7.03 9.73 -12.20
CA MET A 137 -5.83 8.94 -12.54
C MET A 137 -6.27 7.55 -12.97
N GLU A 138 -5.60 6.98 -13.96
CA GLU A 138 -5.86 5.61 -14.40
C GLU A 138 -4.64 4.72 -14.13
N ILE A 139 -4.90 3.51 -13.62
CA ILE A 139 -3.88 2.49 -13.36
C ILE A 139 -4.34 1.18 -13.98
N ASP A 140 -3.54 0.67 -14.90
CA ASP A 140 -3.66 -0.71 -15.38
C ASP A 140 -2.93 -1.64 -14.40
N LEU A 141 -3.69 -2.49 -13.72
CA LEU A 141 -3.17 -3.49 -12.80
C LEU A 141 -2.23 -4.49 -13.51
N GLY A 142 -2.41 -4.72 -14.82
CA GLY A 142 -1.54 -5.57 -15.62
C GLY A 142 -0.12 -5.02 -15.81
N SER A 143 0.07 -3.71 -15.62
CA SER A 143 1.38 -3.04 -15.72
C SER A 143 2.20 -3.07 -14.43
N ILE A 144 1.61 -3.55 -13.33
CA ILE A 144 2.29 -3.60 -12.04
C ILE A 144 3.31 -4.73 -12.04
N GLU A 145 4.52 -4.41 -11.58
CA GLU A 145 5.63 -5.33 -11.44
C GLU A 145 6.10 -5.37 -9.98
N PRO A 146 6.75 -6.46 -9.54
CA PRO A 146 7.30 -6.57 -8.19
C PRO A 146 8.28 -5.43 -7.88
N ALA A 147 8.20 -4.85 -6.69
CA ALA A 147 8.99 -3.68 -6.32
C ALA A 147 9.33 -3.64 -4.83
N LEU A 148 10.33 -2.81 -4.50
CA LEU A 148 10.62 -2.35 -3.14
C LEU A 148 10.50 -0.83 -3.07
N ALA A 149 10.45 -0.29 -1.86
CA ALA A 149 10.57 1.14 -1.61
C ALA A 149 11.79 1.43 -0.73
N GLY A 150 12.54 2.47 -1.09
CA GLY A 150 13.67 2.92 -0.29
C GLY A 150 14.81 3.55 -1.11
N PRO A 151 16.00 3.69 -0.51
CA PRO A 151 16.36 3.19 0.83
C PRO A 151 15.86 4.07 1.98
N LYS A 152 15.32 5.28 1.72
CA LYS A 152 15.02 6.26 2.77
C LYS A 152 13.57 6.70 2.87
N ARG A 153 12.74 6.52 1.84
CA ARG A 153 11.34 7.00 1.84
C ARG A 153 10.39 5.99 1.17
N PRO A 154 9.12 5.89 1.62
CA PRO A 154 8.14 4.93 1.06
C PRO A 154 7.78 5.15 -0.40
N GLN A 155 7.85 6.39 -0.90
CA GLN A 155 7.54 6.73 -2.28
C GLN A 155 8.73 6.53 -3.24
N ASP A 156 9.92 6.20 -2.74
CA ASP A 156 11.08 5.90 -3.59
C ASP A 156 10.98 4.44 -4.08
N ARG A 157 10.03 4.17 -4.99
CA ARG A 157 9.81 2.84 -5.57
C ARG A 157 10.97 2.44 -6.47
N ILE A 158 11.41 1.20 -6.33
CA ILE A 158 12.45 0.57 -7.14
C ILE A 158 11.91 -0.78 -7.62
N PRO A 159 11.75 -0.99 -8.95
CA PRO A 159 11.41 -2.31 -9.49
C PRO A 159 12.38 -3.37 -8.97
N LEU A 160 11.89 -4.57 -8.64
CA LEU A 160 12.70 -5.63 -8.04
C LEU A 160 13.93 -5.96 -8.91
N SER A 161 13.78 -5.93 -10.23
CA SER A 161 14.86 -6.12 -11.21
C SER A 161 15.97 -5.06 -11.14
N GLN A 162 15.67 -3.88 -10.59
CA GLN A 162 16.57 -2.71 -10.53
C GLN A 162 17.17 -2.48 -9.14
N VAL A 163 16.83 -3.29 -8.13
CA VAL A 163 17.30 -3.09 -6.75
C VAL A 163 18.82 -3.10 -6.64
N GLY A 164 19.47 -4.11 -7.21
CA GLY A 164 20.95 -4.23 -7.17
C GLY A 164 21.66 -3.04 -7.83
N PRO A 165 21.39 -2.72 -9.11
CA PRO A 165 21.96 -1.57 -9.79
C PRO A 165 21.67 -0.24 -9.07
N THR A 166 20.43 -0.03 -8.63
CA THR A 166 20.00 1.22 -7.97
C THR A 166 20.69 1.39 -6.62
N TYR A 167 20.80 0.33 -5.83
CA TYR A 167 21.49 0.35 -4.54
C TYR A 167 22.97 0.73 -4.72
N ARG A 168 23.69 0.09 -5.65
CA ARG A 168 25.11 0.40 -5.91
C ARG A 168 25.30 1.86 -6.29
N LYS A 169 24.44 2.41 -7.15
CA LYS A 169 24.46 3.83 -7.51
C LYS A 169 24.20 4.72 -6.29
N THR A 170 23.27 4.33 -5.42
CA THR A 170 22.88 5.10 -4.23
C THR A 170 24.03 5.24 -3.22
N LEU A 171 25.01 4.32 -3.22
CA LEU A 171 26.18 4.40 -2.34
C LEU A 171 26.99 5.68 -2.57
N THR A 172 27.21 6.09 -3.82
CA THR A 172 28.07 7.23 -4.17
C THR A 172 27.33 8.54 -4.41
N VAL A 173 25.99 8.50 -4.59
CA VAL A 173 25.17 9.72 -4.69
C VAL A 173 25.35 10.57 -3.42
N PRO A 174 25.48 11.92 -3.54
CA PRO A 174 25.66 12.80 -2.39
C PRO A 174 24.66 12.54 -1.27
N LEU A 175 25.13 12.70 -0.03
CA LEU A 175 24.32 12.41 1.15
C LEU A 175 23.01 13.19 1.11
N GLY A 176 21.90 12.46 1.14
CA GLY A 176 20.55 13.02 1.07
C GLY A 176 19.51 11.92 0.94
N ASN A 177 18.28 12.26 0.53
CA ASN A 177 17.19 11.28 0.43
C ASN A 177 17.47 10.12 -0.52
N LYS A 178 18.33 10.32 -1.54
CA LYS A 178 18.65 9.34 -2.57
C LYS A 178 20.11 8.88 -2.57
N GLY A 179 20.90 9.25 -1.55
CA GLY A 179 22.34 9.03 -1.55
C GLY A 179 22.96 8.81 -0.18
N MET A 180 24.02 8.02 -0.15
CA MET A 180 24.78 7.68 1.06
C MET A 180 26.10 8.45 1.15
N GLY A 181 26.57 9.08 0.06
CA GLY A 181 27.73 9.95 0.05
C GLY A 181 29.08 9.25 0.26
N LEU A 182 29.18 7.95 -0.06
CA LEU A 182 30.43 7.22 0.03
C LEU A 182 31.37 7.60 -1.12
N SER A 183 32.67 7.62 -0.85
CA SER A 183 33.68 7.72 -1.89
C SER A 183 33.88 6.36 -2.59
N GLU A 184 34.43 6.37 -3.81
CA GLU A 184 34.75 5.14 -4.56
C GLU A 184 35.69 4.21 -3.75
N GLN A 185 36.61 4.78 -2.97
CA GLN A 185 37.54 4.03 -2.12
C GLN A 185 36.82 3.29 -0.97
N ASP A 186 35.63 3.73 -0.60
CA ASP A 186 34.87 3.16 0.52
C ASP A 186 33.94 2.03 0.11
N LEU A 187 33.77 1.79 -1.19
CA LEU A 187 32.88 0.75 -1.73
C LEU A 187 33.38 -0.67 -1.48
N GLU A 188 34.70 -0.83 -1.30
CA GLU A 188 35.33 -2.12 -0.98
C GLU A 188 35.36 -2.41 0.53
N ARG A 189 34.89 -1.49 1.37
CA ARG A 189 34.88 -1.71 2.83
C ARG A 189 34.02 -2.91 3.19
N SER A 190 34.58 -3.78 4.01
CA SER A 190 33.91 -4.95 4.57
C SER A 190 34.08 -4.99 6.09
N GLY A 191 33.16 -5.62 6.79
CA GLY A 191 33.23 -5.90 8.22
C GLY A 191 33.19 -7.40 8.51
N ILE A 192 33.75 -7.83 9.63
CA ILE A 192 33.61 -9.21 10.13
C ILE A 192 32.56 -9.20 11.23
N VAL A 193 31.54 -10.04 11.10
CA VAL A 193 30.53 -10.29 12.13
C VAL A 193 30.71 -11.70 12.70
N PHE A 194 30.48 -11.85 14.00
CA PHE A 194 30.58 -13.13 14.70
C PHE A 194 29.18 -13.61 15.08
N SER A 195 28.85 -14.85 14.74
CA SER A 195 27.56 -15.46 15.07
C SER A 195 27.74 -16.93 15.40
N LYS A 196 27.25 -17.37 16.57
CA LYS A 196 27.23 -18.80 16.98
C LYS A 196 28.56 -19.56 16.77
N GLY A 197 29.70 -18.90 16.93
CA GLY A 197 31.02 -19.52 16.78
C GLY A 197 31.59 -19.53 15.35
N SER A 198 30.89 -18.97 14.36
CA SER A 198 31.42 -18.65 13.03
C SER A 198 31.66 -17.15 12.88
N SER A 199 32.59 -16.79 11.99
CA SER A 199 32.77 -15.42 11.50
C SER A 199 32.37 -15.32 10.04
N GLU A 200 31.64 -14.27 9.68
CA GLU A 200 31.25 -13.98 8.31
C GLU A 200 31.69 -12.57 7.92
N THR A 201 32.09 -12.40 6.67
CA THR A 201 32.41 -11.09 6.11
C THR A 201 31.16 -10.48 5.49
N ILE A 202 30.80 -9.27 5.91
CA ILE A 202 29.71 -8.50 5.34
C ILE A 202 30.25 -7.32 4.53
N THR A 203 29.54 -6.97 3.46
CA THR A 203 29.82 -5.82 2.60
C THR A 203 28.62 -4.89 2.56
N HIS A 204 28.73 -3.76 1.85
CA HIS A 204 27.57 -2.92 1.54
C HIS A 204 26.45 -3.74 0.91
N GLY A 205 25.23 -3.56 1.40
CA GLY A 205 24.03 -4.26 0.95
C GLY A 205 23.70 -5.54 1.71
N ALA A 206 24.53 -5.95 2.67
CA ALA A 206 24.21 -7.08 3.54
C ALA A 206 22.90 -6.84 4.30
N VAL A 207 21.97 -7.79 4.18
CA VAL A 207 20.68 -7.75 4.89
C VAL A 207 20.87 -8.29 6.29
N VAL A 208 20.96 -7.37 7.26
CA VAL A 208 21.13 -7.70 8.69
C VAL A 208 19.82 -7.73 9.48
N ILE A 209 18.73 -7.22 8.88
CA ILE A 209 17.37 -7.27 9.42
C ILE A 209 16.43 -7.67 8.28
N ALA A 210 15.69 -8.75 8.49
CA ALA A 210 14.59 -9.17 7.62
C ALA A 210 13.37 -9.45 8.51
N ALA A 211 12.39 -8.55 8.48
CA ALA A 211 11.23 -8.61 9.37
C ALA A 211 9.93 -8.63 8.55
N ILE A 212 9.11 -9.66 8.75
CA ILE A 212 7.71 -9.66 8.31
C ILE A 212 6.91 -8.99 9.44
N THR A 213 6.54 -7.73 9.23
CA THR A 213 5.92 -6.86 10.24
C THR A 213 4.88 -5.93 9.59
N SER A 214 4.32 -5.02 10.39
CA SER A 214 3.28 -4.04 10.05
C SER A 214 1.91 -4.64 9.74
N CYS A 215 0.86 -3.97 10.22
CA CYS A 215 -0.53 -4.29 9.88
C CYS A 215 -0.80 -4.21 8.37
N THR A 216 -0.03 -3.42 7.62
CA THR A 216 -0.14 -3.27 6.15
C THR A 216 -0.08 -4.61 5.42
N ASN A 217 0.80 -5.53 5.88
CA ASN A 217 1.02 -6.82 5.24
C ASN A 217 0.52 -7.99 6.10
N THR A 218 0.65 -7.93 7.43
CA THR A 218 0.29 -9.05 8.31
C THR A 218 -1.22 -9.29 8.41
N SER A 219 -2.03 -8.27 8.09
CA SER A 219 -3.48 -8.42 7.97
C SER A 219 -3.93 -9.05 6.66
N ASN A 220 -3.02 -9.26 5.70
CA ASN A 220 -3.32 -9.84 4.39
C ASN A 220 -2.88 -11.32 4.34
N PRO A 221 -3.82 -12.29 4.42
CA PRO A 221 -3.49 -13.71 4.44
C PRO A 221 -2.78 -14.19 3.17
N THR A 222 -3.03 -13.54 2.02
CA THR A 222 -2.44 -13.93 0.73
C THR A 222 -0.92 -13.80 0.76
N VAL A 223 -0.39 -12.65 1.22
CA VAL A 223 1.06 -12.44 1.30
C VAL A 223 1.70 -13.24 2.44
N MET A 224 0.99 -13.42 3.56
CA MET A 224 1.49 -14.21 4.70
C MET A 224 1.60 -15.71 4.37
N LEU A 225 0.57 -16.28 3.75
CA LEU A 225 0.61 -17.66 3.25
C LEU A 225 1.61 -17.79 2.11
N GLY A 226 1.69 -16.80 1.22
CA GLY A 226 2.71 -16.73 0.16
C GLY A 226 4.12 -16.84 0.71
N ALA A 227 4.47 -16.06 1.74
CA ALA A 227 5.77 -16.13 2.41
C ALA A 227 6.03 -17.52 3.03
N GLY A 228 5.04 -18.12 3.70
CA GLY A 228 5.15 -19.47 4.24
C GLY A 228 5.35 -20.55 3.17
N LEU A 229 4.68 -20.41 2.03
CA LEU A 229 4.84 -21.31 0.89
C LEU A 229 6.22 -21.17 0.24
N VAL A 230 6.77 -19.96 0.15
CA VAL A 230 8.16 -19.73 -0.30
C VAL A 230 9.14 -20.41 0.67
N ALA A 231 8.96 -20.23 1.98
CA ALA A 231 9.82 -20.86 2.98
C ALA A 231 9.76 -22.40 2.96
N LYS A 232 8.62 -22.97 2.58
CA LYS A 232 8.44 -24.42 2.45
C LYS A 232 9.07 -24.98 1.16
N LYS A 233 9.10 -24.19 0.08
CA LYS A 233 9.64 -24.66 -1.20
C LYS A 233 11.16 -24.89 -1.05
N PRO A 234 11.66 -26.11 -1.32
CA PRO A 234 13.07 -26.43 -1.23
C PRO A 234 13.90 -25.71 -2.31
#